data_AF-A0A836CXM3-F1
#
_entry.id   AF-A0A836CXM3-F1
#
_cell.length_a   1.000
_cell.length_b   1.000
_cell.length_c   1.000
_cell.angle_alpha   90.00
_cell.angle_beta   90.00
_cell.angle_gamma   90.00
#
_symmetry.space_group_name_H-M   'P 1'
#
loop_
_entity.id
_entity.type
_entity.pdbx_description
1 polymer ?
#
loop_
_entity_poly.entity_id
_entity_poly.type
_entity_poly.pdbx_seq_one_letter_code
_entity_poly.pdbx_strand_id
1 'polypeptide(L)' 'MTNLLQVVCDHWVRLFVPVRFVFGCYLDRKNDGKLTAFCSKKVTWK' A
#
# COMPACT_ATOMS: atom_id res chain seq x y z
N MET A 1 32.35 -13.03 9.64
CA MET A 1 31.29 -12.11 10.13
C MET A 1 30.33 -11.89 8.99
N THR A 2 29.16 -12.53 9.03
CA THR A 2 28.15 -12.40 7.96
C THR A 2 27.49 -11.04 8.10
N ASN A 3 27.74 -10.16 7.14
CA ASN A 3 27.20 -8.80 7.15
C ASN A 3 25.68 -8.88 6.94
N LEU A 4 24.91 -8.55 7.98
CA LEU A 4 23.46 -8.34 7.92
C LEU A 4 23.08 -7.40 6.76
N LEU A 5 23.95 -6.46 6.41
CA LEU A 5 23.85 -5.59 5.24
C LEU A 5 23.78 -6.34 3.91
N GLN A 6 24.53 -7.43 3.73
CA GLN A 6 24.48 -8.23 2.50
C GLN A 6 23.16 -9.01 2.41
N VAL A 7 22.68 -9.57 3.52
CA VAL A 7 21.39 -10.27 3.57
C VAL A 7 20.24 -9.31 3.32
N VAL A 8 20.28 -8.12 3.94
CA VAL A 8 19.29 -7.07 3.70
C VAL A 8 19.29 -6.63 2.25
N CYS A 9 20.45 -6.38 1.62
CA CYS A 9 20.52 -6.01 0.20
C CYS A 9 20.04 -7.10 -0.76
N ASP A 10 20.44 -8.35 -0.54
CA ASP A 10 20.06 -9.49 -1.39
C ASP A 10 18.56 -9.79 -1.27
N HIS A 11 18.03 -9.72 -0.05
CA HIS A 11 16.61 -9.94 0.23
C HIS A 11 15.74 -8.68 0.00
N TRP A 12 16.35 -7.49 -0.13
CA TRP A 12 15.63 -6.23 -0.23
C TRP A 12 14.77 -6.18 -1.49
N VAL A 13 15.31 -6.64 -2.61
CA VAL A 13 14.61 -6.63 -3.91
C VAL A 13 13.33 -7.46 -3.82
N ARG A 14 13.37 -8.58 -3.08
CA ARG A 14 12.21 -9.45 -2.88
C ARG A 14 11.20 -8.89 -1.87
N LEU A 15 11.64 -8.10 -0.89
CA LEU A 15 10.79 -7.40 0.07
C LEU A 15 10.16 -6.11 -0.50
N PHE A 16 10.83 -5.43 -1.44
CA PHE A 16 10.35 -4.18 -2.00
C PHE A 16 9.06 -4.32 -2.80
N VAL A 17 8.89 -5.44 -3.50
CA VAL A 17 7.68 -5.73 -4.31
C VAL A 17 6.43 -5.86 -3.43
N PRO A 18 6.38 -6.74 -2.41
CA PRO A 18 5.21 -6.84 -1.53
C PRO A 18 5.01 -5.58 -0.69
N VAL A 19 6.07 -4.91 -0.25
CA VAL A 19 5.94 -3.66 0.51
C VAL A 19 5.34 -2.54 -0.35
N ARG A 20 5.78 -2.39 -1.60
CA ARG A 20 5.17 -1.43 -2.55
C ARG A 20 3.72 -1.76 -2.85
N PHE A 21 3.40 -3.03 -3.01
CA PHE A 21 2.03 -3.48 -3.26
C PHE A 21 1.12 -3.16 -2.06
N VAL A 22 1.54 -3.51 -0.84
CA VAL A 22 0.78 -3.22 0.39
C VAL A 22 0.63 -1.71 0.60
N PHE A 23 1.67 -0.92 0.33
CA PHE A 23 1.60 0.54 0.44
C PHE A 23 0.66 1.15 -0.60
N GLY A 24 0.65 0.61 -1.82
CA GLY A 24 -0.31 0.96 -2.87
C GLY A 24 -1.75 0.69 -2.44
N CYS A 25 -2.05 -0.53 -1.99
CA CYS A 25 -3.38 -0.89 -1.48
C CYS A 25 -3.79 -0.08 -0.24
N TYR A 26 -2.83 0.28 0.62
CA TYR A 26 -3.11 1.09 1.80
C TYR A 26 -3.49 2.53 1.42
N LEU A 27 -2.75 3.12 0.48
CA LEU A 27 -3.06 4.45 -0.05
C LEU A 27 -4.38 4.45 -0.83
N ASP A 28 -4.63 3.42 -1.62
CA ASP A 28 -5.90 3.20 -2.35
C ASP A 28 -7.07 3.12 -1.38
N ARG A 29 -7.00 2.24 -0.37
CA ARG A 29 -8.01 2.10 0.69
C ARG A 29 -8.25 3.38 1.48
N LYS A 30 -7.19 4.17 1.72
CA LYS A 30 -7.30 5.48 2.40
C LYS A 30 -7.99 6.51 1.51
N ASN A 31 -7.77 6.45 0.20
CA ASN A 31 -8.45 7.30 -0.76
C ASN A 31 -9.91 6.88 -0.95
N ASP A 32 -10.21 5.58 -0.98
CA ASP A 32 -11.59 5.06 -1.01
C ASP A 32 -12.38 5.46 0.22
N GLY A 33 -11.80 5.39 1.44
CA GLY A 33 -12.48 5.88 2.64
C GLY A 33 -12.90 7.36 2.54
N LYS A 34 -12.12 8.17 1.82
CA LYS A 34 -12.39 9.59 1.60
C LYS A 34 -13.40 9.81 0.46
N LEU A 35 -13.32 9.01 -0.60
CA LEU A 35 -14.27 9.01 -1.72
C LEU A 35 -15.63 8.44 -1.32
N THR A 36 -15.69 7.46 -0.42
CA THR A 36 -16.95 6.88 0.07
C THR A 36 -17.69 7.86 0.98
N ALA A 37 -16.97 8.65 1.79
CA ALA A 37 -17.58 9.74 2.57
C ALA A 37 -18.17 10.86 1.67
N PHE A 38 -17.56 11.09 0.51
CA PHE A 38 -18.05 12.06 -0.47
C PHE A 38 -19.14 11.47 -1.39
N CYS A 39 -19.01 10.20 -1.79
CA CYS A 39 -19.98 9.46 -2.60
C CYS A 39 -21.23 9.15 -1.81
N SER A 40 -21.18 8.84 -0.51
CA SER A 40 -22.39 8.60 0.28
C SER A 40 -23.29 9.83 0.41
N LYS A 41 -22.77 11.04 0.13
CA LYS A 41 -23.58 12.27 -0.01
C LYS A 41 -24.07 12.53 -1.43
N LYS A 42 -23.48 11.92 -2.47
CA LYS A 42 -23.86 12.09 -3.89
C LYS A 42 -24.64 10.90 -4.46
N VAL A 43 -24.55 9.75 -3.81
CA VAL A 43 -25.34 8.54 -4.05
C VAL A 43 -26.64 8.66 -3.25
N THR A 44 -27.52 9.53 -3.74
CA THR A 44 -28.92 9.15 -3.84
C THR A 44 -29.02 8.52 -5.22
N TRP A 45 -28.80 7.20 -5.30
CA TRP A 45 -29.13 6.45 -6.51
C TRP A 45 -30.63 6.64 -6.76
N LYS A 46 -30.96 7.35 -7.82
CA LYS A 46 -32.29 7.49 -8.40
C LYS A 46 -32.19 7.06 -9.86
#